data_AF-A0A6S5U3N5-F1
#
_entry.id   AF-A0A6S5U3N5-F1
#
_cell.length_a   1.000
_cell.length_b   1.000
_cell.length_c   1.000
_cell.angle_alpha   90.00
_cell.angle_beta   90.00
_cell.angle_gamma   90.00
#
_symmetry.space_group_name_H-M   'P 1'
#
loop_
_entity.id
_entity.type
_entity.pdbx_description
1 polymer ?
#
loop_
_entity_poly.entity_id
_entity_poly.type
_entity_poly.pdbx_seq_one_letter_code
_entity_poly.pdbx_strand_id
1 'polypeptide(L)' 'MQPVIPHRTMKRKPKPGLPRLFDRPKYRQRNIIERMFGWLKENRRIGTRYDKLARSFGAMVTLACTLRCLRQY' A
#
# COMPACT_ATOMS: atom_id res chain seq x y z
N MET A 1 17.08 -10.18 4.34
CA MET A 1 15.61 -9.99 4.30
C MET A 1 15.03 -11.07 3.41
N GLN A 2 14.18 -11.94 3.95
CA GLN A 2 13.42 -12.90 3.15
C GLN A 2 12.13 -12.22 2.67
N PRO A 3 11.70 -12.42 1.41
CA PRO A 3 10.42 -11.91 0.96
C PRO A 3 9.27 -12.61 1.70
N VAL A 4 8.31 -11.83 2.18
CA VAL A 4 7.05 -12.31 2.76
C VAL A 4 6.16 -12.93 1.69
N ILE A 5 6.19 -12.37 0.48
CA ILE A 5 5.47 -12.92 -0.68
C ILE A 5 6.40 -13.94 -1.34
N PRO A 6 6.12 -15.24 -1.26
CA PRO A 6 6.97 -16.25 -1.87
C PRO A 6 7.00 -16.09 -3.39
N HIS A 7 8.15 -16.38 -3.99
CA HIS A 7 8.21 -16.54 -5.43
C HIS A 7 7.36 -17.75 -5.83
N ARG A 8 6.56 -17.59 -6.89
CA ARG A 8 5.73 -18.67 -7.42
C ARG A 8 6.61 -19.81 -7.92
N THR A 9 6.35 -21.03 -7.45
CA THR A 9 7.11 -22.25 -7.77
C THR A 9 7.04 -22.63 -9.25
N MET A 10 5.87 -22.46 -9.89
CA MET A 10 5.70 -22.75 -11.31
C MET A 10 6.33 -21.66 -12.18
N LYS A 11 7.44 -22.01 -12.86
CA LYS A 11 8.13 -21.17 -13.84
C LYS A 11 7.30 -21.06 -15.13
N ARG A 12 6.30 -20.17 -15.18
CA ARG A 12 5.68 -19.77 -16.46
C ARG A 12 6.72 -19.03 -17.32
N LYS A 13 6.56 -19.07 -18.65
CA LYS A 13 7.39 -18.25 -19.55
C LYS A 13 7.37 -16.79 -19.06
N PRO A 14 8.55 -16.15 -18.91
CA PRO A 14 8.65 -14.79 -18.41
C PRO A 14 7.85 -13.86 -19.33
N LYS A 15 7.01 -13.00 -18.75
CA LYS A 15 6.50 -11.85 -19.50
C LYS A 15 7.66 -10.89 -19.75
N PRO A 16 7.80 -10.31 -20.96
CA PRO A 16 8.78 -9.25 -21.19
C PRO A 16 8.54 -8.14 -20.15
N GLY A 17 9.57 -7.76 -19.40
CA GLY A 17 9.51 -6.66 -18.43
C GLY A 17 9.32 -7.02 -16.95
N LEU A 18 9.09 -8.29 -16.58
CA LEU A 18 9.01 -8.68 -15.16
C LEU A 18 10.33 -9.34 -14.70
N PRO A 19 11.17 -8.66 -13.89
CA PRO A 19 12.40 -9.25 -13.37
C PRO A 19 12.07 -10.47 -12.50
N ARG A 20 12.71 -11.60 -12.82
CA ARG A 20 12.54 -12.89 -12.11
C ARG A 20 13.15 -12.88 -10.70
N LEU A 21 14.07 -11.95 -10.44
CA LEU A 21 14.89 -11.94 -9.25
C LEU A 21 14.31 -11.01 -8.19
N PHE A 22 14.43 -11.46 -6.94
CA PHE A 22 14.05 -10.67 -5.78
C PHE A 22 14.96 -9.44 -5.66
N ASP A 23 14.42 -8.28 -6.01
CA ASP A 23 15.08 -7.00 -5.81
C ASP A 23 14.87 -6.53 -4.35
N ARG A 24 15.93 -6.70 -3.55
CA ARG A 24 15.96 -6.34 -2.13
C ARG A 24 15.74 -4.84 -1.88
N PRO A 25 16.47 -3.91 -2.52
CA PRO A 25 16.25 -2.48 -2.29
C PRO A 25 14.83 -2.05 -2.70
N LYS A 26 14.31 -2.54 -3.83
CA LYS A 26 12.94 -2.24 -4.25
C LYS A 26 11.90 -2.80 -3.28
N TYR A 27 12.11 -4.02 -2.77
CA TYR A 27 11.21 -4.62 -1.80
C TYR A 27 11.19 -3.87 -0.46
N ARG A 28 12.31 -3.24 -0.06
CA ARG A 28 12.38 -2.43 1.17
C ARG A 28 11.52 -1.17 1.11
N GLN A 29 11.37 -0.56 -0.07
CA GLN A 29 10.54 0.63 -0.26
C GLN A 29 9.06 0.38 0.04
N ARG A 30 8.60 -0.89 0.00
CA ARG A 30 7.23 -1.28 0.35
C ARG A 30 6.83 -0.86 1.76
N ASN A 31 7.78 -0.80 2.70
CA ASN A 31 7.51 -0.38 4.08
C ASN A 31 6.87 1.01 4.15
N ILE A 32 7.21 1.91 3.22
CA ILE A 32 6.63 3.27 3.16
C ILE A 32 5.11 3.17 2.89
N ILE A 33 4.74 2.36 1.90
CA ILE A 33 3.35 2.11 1.50
C ILE A 33 2.60 1.37 2.62
N GLU A 34 3.21 0.35 3.22
CA GLU A 34 2.61 -0.42 4.32
C GLU A 34 2.33 0.46 5.54
N ARG A 35 3.27 1.34 5.93
CA ARG A 35 3.08 2.30 7.01
C ARG A 35 1.98 3.31 6.71
N MET A 36 1.92 3.81 5.48
CA MET A 36 0.85 4.72 5.03
C MET A 36 -0.52 4.06 5.18
N PHE A 37 -0.67 2.82 4.70
CA PHE A 37 -1.94 2.09 4.83
C PHE A 37 -2.26 1.68 6.27
N GLY A 38 -1.24 1.38 7.09
CA GLY A 38 -1.40 1.12 8.51
C GLY A 38 -2.07 2.30 9.21
N TRP A 39 -1.49 3.49 9.06
CA TRP A 39 -2.07 4.72 9.60
C TRP A 39 -3.45 5.05 9.01
N LEU A 40 -3.66 4.88 7.69
CA LEU A 40 -4.99 5.11 7.09
C LEU A 40 -6.06 4.20 7.70
N LYS A 41 -5.70 2.96 8.06
CA LYS A 41 -6.61 1.98 8.66
C LYS A 41 -6.88 2.25 10.14
N GLU A 42 -6.03 2.99 10.86
CA GLU A 42 -6.32 3.47 12.22
C GLU A 42 -7.57 4.36 12.23
N ASN A 43 -7.80 5.10 11.14
CA ASN A 43 -9.06 5.81 10.96
C ASN A 43 -10.17 4.80 10.65
N ARG A 44 -10.91 4.42 11.69
CA ARG A 44 -11.99 3.41 11.62
C ARG A 44 -12.93 3.65 10.45
N ARG A 45 -13.28 4.91 10.14
CA ARG A 45 -14.21 5.27 9.06
C ARG A 45 -13.70 4.83 7.68
N ILE A 46 -12.40 4.96 7.45
CA ILE A 46 -11.74 4.55 6.22
C ILE A 46 -11.54 3.03 6.22
N GLY A 47 -11.04 2.48 7.34
CA GLY A 47 -10.76 1.05 7.48
C GLY A 47 -11.98 0.14 7.31
N THR A 48 -13.13 0.52 7.86
CA THR A 48 -14.40 -0.24 7.72
C THR A 48 -15.20 0.14 6.48
N ARG A 49 -14.75 1.14 5.71
CA ARG A 49 -15.45 1.68 4.53
C ARG A 49 -16.90 2.05 4.82
N TYR A 50 -17.13 2.95 5.78
CA TYR A 50 -18.50 3.43 6.09
C TYR A 50 -19.13 4.22 4.93
N ASP A 51 -18.32 4.91 4.14
CA ASP A 51 -18.78 5.65 2.97
C ASP A 51 -19.12 4.71 1.81
N LYS A 52 -20.41 4.66 1.44
CA LYS A 52 -20.91 3.84 0.31
C LYS A 52 -20.51 4.42 -1.04
N LEU A 53 -20.44 5.75 -1.15
CA LEU A 53 -20.16 6.43 -2.40
C LEU A 53 -18.65 6.60 -2.61
N ALA A 54 -18.15 6.28 -3.80
CA ALA A 54 -16.73 6.40 -4.12
C ALA A 54 -16.20 7.84 -3.94
N ARG A 55 -17.03 8.83 -4.27
CA ARG A 55 -16.69 10.26 -4.12
C ARG A 55 -16.50 10.65 -2.66
N SER A 56 -17.40 10.25 -1.77
CA SER A 56 -17.29 10.60 -0.35
C SER A 56 -16.16 9.84 0.34
N PHE A 57 -15.96 8.57 -0.02
CA PHE A 57 -14.81 7.78 0.43
C PHE A 57 -13.48 8.41 -0.01
N GLY A 58 -13.36 8.82 -1.28
CA GLY A 58 -12.18 9.51 -1.79
C GLY A 58 -11.89 10.81 -1.04
N ALA A 59 -12.93 11.63 -0.79
CA ALA A 59 -12.78 12.86 -0.01
C ALA A 59 -12.27 12.60 1.42
N MET A 60 -12.75 11.55 2.09
CA MET A 60 -12.29 11.16 3.42
C MET A 60 -10.82 10.71 3.42
N VAL A 61 -10.39 9.98 2.39
CA VAL A 61 -8.98 9.60 2.23
C VAL A 61 -8.10 10.82 2.02
N THR A 62 -8.50 11.75 1.13
CA THR A 62 -7.77 13.00 0.91
C THR A 62 -7.67 13.81 2.20
N LEU A 63 -8.78 13.98 2.92
CA LEU A 63 -8.81 14.70 4.19
C LEU A 63 -7.87 14.07 5.22
N ALA A 64 -7.90 12.74 5.36
CA ALA A 64 -6.99 12.05 6.27
C ALA A 64 -5.53 12.33 5.90
N CYS A 65 -5.17 12.25 4.62
CA CYS A 65 -3.81 12.53 4.14
C CYS A 65 -3.40 13.97 4.44
N THR A 66 -4.27 14.95 4.18
CA THR A 66 -4.02 16.36 4.48
C THR A 66 -3.78 16.57 5.99
N LEU A 67 -4.63 16.01 6.86
CA LEU A 67 -4.46 16.09 8.31
C LEU A 67 -3.15 15.46 8.78
N ARG A 68 -2.70 14.38 8.13
CA ARG A 68 -1.43 13.72 8.44
C ARG A 68 -0.21 14.57 8.06
N CYS A 69 -0.28 15.24 6.92
CA CYS A 69 0.75 16.19 6.47
C CYS A 69 0.81 17.41 7.38
N LEU A 70 -0.35 17.96 7.79
CA LEU A 70 -0.41 19.11 8.69
C LEU A 70 0.08 18.79 10.11
N ARG A 71 -0.11 17.55 10.60
CA ARG A 71 0.45 17.11 11.89
C ARG A 71 1.97 16.98 11.92
N GLN A 72 2.63 16.97 10.76
CA GLN A 72 4.07 16.81 10.64
C GLN A 72 4.83 18.13 10.55
N TYR A 73 4.10 19.25 10.46
CA TYR A 73 4.60 20.61 10.66
C TYR A 73 4.30 21.05 12.09
#